data_AF-A0A261AT35-F1
#
_entry.id   AF-A0A261AT35-F1
#
_cell.length_a   1.000
_cell.length_b   1.000
_cell.length_c   1.000
_cell.angle_alpha   90.00
_cell.angle_beta   90.00
_cell.angle_gamma   90.00
#
_symmetry.space_group_name_H-M   'P 1'
#
loop_
_entity.id
_entity.type
_entity.pdbx_description
1 polymer ?
#
loop_
_entity_poly.entity_id
_entity_poly.type
_entity_poly.pdbx_seq_one_letter_code
_entity_poly.pdbx_strand_id
1 'polypeptide(L)'
;MVIKYQKFHTKVSFFSYFNHPKFVWYWSVHLAHHFLMGADRFDKPLLEFFQGNSEMFDNAFVILMADHGFRAGTPEFYKTEIGNLERHNPALMISVPKKYRDSGILEVLTKNSQRLQTHYDLRATLLDIAKYQPSSEFSNTALLEIPGEKGHSLLREQPLTPRNCETLPIIQDYCICRSKSIDMRHDTKLSNRLATGLITYVHETLDSLNVSSLCHKYEFDQVTTLNIISLNGARATYKIVVKTKQPAIFETLVTDNETGNLEFGEIERGDRYGNSTYCTKKTHYTVLTQNFSNNQKSFAAEFYLTSFFSADPGHEQDAVRHAFATISPVSAYLKHLKQ
;
A
#
# COMPACT_ATOMS: atom_id res chain seq x y z
N MET A 1 20.95 4.78 -26.57
CA MET A 1 19.64 4.14 -26.80
C MET A 1 18.57 5.19 -26.59
N VAL A 2 17.87 5.56 -27.65
CA VAL A 2 16.91 6.67 -27.65
C VAL A 2 15.73 6.30 -26.76
N ILE A 3 15.62 6.95 -25.60
CA ILE A 3 14.39 6.94 -24.79
C ILE A 3 13.38 7.80 -25.57
N LYS A 4 12.79 7.19 -26.61
CA LYS A 4 11.62 7.74 -27.27
C LYS A 4 10.52 7.70 -26.22
N TYR A 5 10.19 8.89 -25.73
CA TYR A 5 8.86 9.29 -25.29
C TYR A 5 7.87 8.14 -25.36
N GLN A 6 7.51 7.59 -24.20
CA GLN A 6 6.21 6.99 -24.01
C GLN A 6 5.20 8.15 -24.09
N LYS A 7 5.06 8.72 -25.29
CA LYS A 7 3.88 9.48 -25.68
C LYS A 7 2.72 8.61 -25.25
N PHE A 8 1.78 9.18 -24.51
CA PHE A 8 0.45 8.61 -24.31
C PHE A 8 -0.16 8.30 -25.69
N HIS A 9 0.20 7.16 -26.28
CA HIS A 9 -0.45 6.55 -27.43
C HIS A 9 -1.73 5.82 -26.98
N THR A 10 -2.30 6.20 -25.83
CA THR A 10 -3.59 5.76 -25.33
C THR A 10 -4.76 6.58 -25.88
N LYS A 11 -4.54 7.48 -26.84
CA LYS A 11 -5.62 8.16 -27.58
C LYS A 11 -6.56 7.20 -28.32
N VAL A 12 -6.20 5.93 -28.53
CA VAL A 12 -6.90 5.06 -29.49
C VAL A 12 -7.93 4.08 -28.87
N SER A 13 -8.10 4.01 -27.55
CA SER A 13 -9.06 3.05 -26.95
C SER A 13 -10.02 3.64 -25.89
N PHE A 14 -9.56 4.57 -25.04
CA PHE A 14 -10.42 5.10 -23.96
C PHE A 14 -11.64 5.88 -24.47
N PHE A 15 -11.54 6.47 -25.67
CA PHE A 15 -12.48 7.48 -26.16
C PHE A 15 -13.56 6.92 -27.10
N SER A 16 -13.56 5.64 -27.43
CA SER A 16 -14.33 5.13 -28.58
C SER A 16 -15.82 4.83 -28.33
N TYR A 17 -16.34 5.06 -27.11
CA TYR A 17 -17.74 4.78 -26.75
C TYR A 17 -18.28 5.77 -25.70
N PHE A 18 -18.91 6.87 -26.11
CA PHE A 18 -19.28 7.96 -25.18
C PHE A 18 -20.50 7.66 -24.28
N ASN A 19 -21.34 6.68 -24.64
CA ASN A 19 -22.64 6.46 -23.98
C ASN A 19 -22.70 5.24 -23.05
N HIS A 20 -21.55 4.71 -22.62
CA HIS A 20 -21.51 3.56 -21.71
C HIS A 20 -20.63 3.88 -20.49
N PRO A 21 -21.02 3.40 -19.29
CA PRO A 21 -20.14 3.43 -18.12
C PRO A 21 -18.82 2.74 -18.44
N LYS A 22 -17.70 3.36 -18.05
CA LYS A 22 -16.36 2.81 -18.24
C LYS A 22 -15.64 2.72 -16.90
N PHE A 23 -14.86 1.67 -16.75
CA PHE A 23 -13.87 1.56 -15.70
C PHE A 23 -12.49 1.52 -16.34
N VAL A 24 -11.59 2.35 -15.83
CA VAL A 24 -10.23 2.51 -16.35
C VAL A 24 -9.25 2.26 -15.22
N TRP A 25 -8.37 1.29 -15.41
CA TRP A 25 -7.24 1.05 -14.52
C TRP A 25 -5.94 1.33 -15.29
N TYR A 26 -5.13 2.25 -14.76
CA TYR A 26 -3.81 2.54 -15.28
C TYR A 26 -2.80 2.46 -14.15
N TRP A 27 -1.74 1.68 -14.36
CA TRP A 27 -0.67 1.48 -13.39
C TRP A 27 0.66 1.91 -13.98
N SER A 28 1.39 2.76 -13.27
CA SER A 28 2.69 3.28 -13.69
C SER A 28 3.80 2.76 -12.78
N VAL A 29 4.55 1.76 -13.24
CA VAL A 29 5.54 1.02 -12.43
C VAL A 29 6.81 1.79 -12.05
N HIS A 30 7.28 2.75 -12.86
CA HIS A 30 8.62 3.34 -12.69
C HIS A 30 8.64 4.82 -12.33
N LEU A 31 7.47 5.42 -12.13
CA LEU A 31 7.36 6.88 -12.05
C LEU A 31 8.06 7.46 -10.82
N ALA A 32 7.76 6.89 -9.65
CA ALA A 32 8.29 7.31 -8.35
C ALA A 32 8.98 6.17 -7.58
N HIS A 33 9.23 5.03 -8.26
CA HIS A 33 9.65 3.81 -7.57
C HIS A 33 11.05 3.91 -6.92
N HIS A 34 11.99 4.65 -7.53
CA HIS A 34 13.40 4.68 -7.08
C HIS A 34 13.86 6.00 -6.47
N PHE A 35 13.09 7.07 -6.65
CA PHE A 35 13.49 8.42 -6.25
C PHE A 35 12.32 9.11 -5.56
N LEU A 36 12.57 9.73 -4.41
CA LEU A 36 11.55 10.43 -3.64
C LEU A 36 10.84 11.50 -4.49
N MET A 37 11.62 12.31 -5.23
CA MET A 37 11.11 13.34 -6.15
C MET A 37 10.83 12.78 -7.56
N GLY A 38 10.61 11.46 -7.70
CA GLY A 38 10.32 10.85 -9.00
C GLY A 38 8.96 11.29 -9.55
N ALA A 39 7.98 11.50 -8.66
CA ALA A 39 6.63 11.92 -9.00
C ALA A 39 6.59 13.30 -9.70
N ASP A 40 7.43 14.26 -9.29
CA ASP A 40 7.51 15.62 -9.86
C ASP A 40 7.69 15.63 -11.39
N ARG A 41 8.35 14.60 -11.93
CA ARG A 41 8.57 14.46 -13.38
C ARG A 41 7.27 14.27 -14.15
N PHE A 42 6.21 13.88 -13.46
CA PHE A 42 4.90 13.61 -14.04
C PHE A 42 3.89 14.72 -13.81
N ASP A 43 4.13 15.64 -12.88
CA ASP A 43 3.18 16.71 -12.55
C ASP A 43 2.71 17.48 -13.79
N LYS A 44 3.65 17.96 -14.61
CA LYS A 44 3.33 18.70 -15.84
C LYS A 44 2.63 17.81 -16.89
N PRO A 45 3.16 16.64 -17.29
CA PRO A 45 2.46 15.75 -18.20
C PRO A 45 1.05 15.33 -17.74
N LEU A 46 0.88 15.07 -16.44
CA LEU A 46 -0.39 14.68 -15.85
C LEU A 46 -1.40 15.84 -15.84
N LEU A 47 -0.95 17.04 -15.51
CA LEU A 47 -1.76 18.25 -15.61
C LEU A 47 -2.22 18.50 -17.05
N GLU A 48 -1.30 18.45 -18.02
CA GLU A 48 -1.61 18.61 -19.44
C GLU A 48 -2.61 17.53 -19.93
N PHE A 49 -2.46 16.29 -19.46
CA PHE A 49 -3.39 15.20 -19.75
C PHE A 49 -4.80 15.48 -19.17
N PHE A 50 -4.90 15.93 -17.93
CA PHE A 50 -6.20 16.26 -17.32
C PHE A 50 -6.86 17.47 -17.99
N GLN A 51 -6.10 18.54 -18.25
CA GLN A 51 -6.61 19.74 -18.92
C GLN A 51 -7.07 19.46 -20.35
N GLY A 52 -6.27 18.69 -21.10
CA GLY A 52 -6.59 18.33 -22.48
C GLY A 52 -7.77 17.36 -22.65
N ASN A 53 -8.26 16.75 -21.56
CA ASN A 53 -9.40 15.82 -21.56
C ASN A 53 -10.44 16.21 -20.50
N SER A 54 -10.53 17.49 -20.15
CA SER A 54 -11.35 18.00 -19.05
C SER A 54 -12.83 17.63 -19.15
N GLU A 55 -13.43 17.69 -20.35
CA GLU A 55 -14.84 17.32 -20.58
C GLU A 55 -15.17 15.88 -20.16
N MET A 56 -14.22 14.95 -20.34
CA MET A 56 -14.36 13.57 -19.89
C MET A 56 -14.28 13.49 -18.36
N PHE A 57 -13.28 14.14 -17.77
CA PHE A 57 -13.05 14.10 -16.33
C PHE A 57 -14.09 14.88 -15.51
N ASP A 58 -14.76 15.85 -16.12
CA ASP A 58 -15.90 16.56 -15.54
C ASP A 58 -17.06 15.61 -15.20
N ASN A 59 -17.15 14.48 -15.89
CA ASN A 59 -18.20 13.49 -15.73
C ASN A 59 -17.70 12.18 -15.09
N ALA A 60 -16.45 12.12 -14.61
CA ALA A 60 -15.83 10.91 -14.11
C ALA A 60 -15.36 11.06 -12.66
N PHE A 61 -15.45 9.95 -11.91
CA PHE A 61 -14.63 9.80 -10.71
C PHE A 61 -13.19 9.54 -11.17
N VAL A 62 -12.24 10.35 -10.69
CA VAL A 62 -10.82 10.16 -10.96
C VAL A 62 -10.14 9.84 -9.64
N ILE A 63 -9.45 8.70 -9.60
CA ILE A 63 -8.76 8.24 -8.41
C ILE A 63 -7.28 8.09 -8.78
N LEU A 64 -6.44 8.86 -8.11
CA LEU A 64 -4.99 8.70 -8.16
C LEU A 64 -4.56 8.06 -6.84
N MET A 65 -3.88 6.94 -6.93
CA MET A 65 -3.41 6.23 -5.74
C MET A 65 -2.02 5.66 -5.96
N ALA A 66 -1.28 5.52 -4.86
CA ALA A 66 -0.13 4.65 -4.78
C ALA A 66 -0.55 3.32 -4.12
N ASP A 67 0.11 2.25 -4.54
CA ASP A 67 -0.01 0.91 -3.97
C ASP A 67 0.86 0.70 -2.74
N HIS A 68 1.82 1.58 -2.48
CA HIS A 68 2.59 1.62 -1.23
C HIS A 68 3.22 3.01 -1.04
N GLY A 69 3.76 3.26 0.15
CA GLY A 69 4.55 4.47 0.43
C GLY A 69 5.95 4.42 -0.17
N PHE A 70 6.79 5.43 0.06
CA PHE A 70 8.13 5.45 -0.54
C PHE A 70 9.06 4.41 0.12
N ARG A 71 9.52 3.41 -0.66
CA ARG A 71 10.33 2.26 -0.18
C ARG A 71 11.80 2.24 -0.65
N ALA A 72 12.23 3.24 -1.44
CA ALA A 72 13.60 3.32 -1.95
C ALA A 72 14.50 4.31 -1.20
N GLY A 73 14.11 4.73 0.01
CA GLY A 73 14.86 5.62 0.88
C GLY A 73 16.06 4.93 1.53
N THR A 74 16.94 5.72 2.16
CA THR A 74 18.05 5.18 2.94
C THR A 74 17.58 4.75 4.33
N PRO A 75 18.32 3.87 5.03
CA PRO A 75 18.03 3.55 6.43
C PRO A 75 17.95 4.79 7.33
N GLU A 76 18.73 5.84 7.04
CA GLU A 76 18.70 7.11 7.78
C GLU A 76 17.40 7.87 7.55
N PHE A 77 16.88 7.87 6.32
CA PHE A 77 15.57 8.46 6.01
C PHE A 77 14.47 7.79 6.82
N TYR A 78 14.44 6.45 6.86
CA TYR A 78 13.43 5.71 7.61
C TYR A 78 13.57 5.77 9.13
N LYS A 79 14.72 6.22 9.67
CA LYS A 79 14.86 6.54 11.09
C LYS A 79 14.16 7.84 11.47
N THR A 80 13.89 8.73 10.51
CA THR A 80 13.14 9.96 10.77
C THR A 80 11.65 9.64 10.91
N GLU A 81 10.95 10.45 11.69
CA GLU A 81 9.50 10.33 11.87
C GLU A 81 8.75 10.41 10.53
N ILE A 82 9.13 11.37 9.67
CA ILE A 82 8.51 11.55 8.36
C ILE A 82 8.81 10.38 7.43
N GLY A 83 10.04 9.88 7.38
CA GLY A 83 10.38 8.76 6.50
C GLY A 83 9.68 7.47 6.89
N ASN A 84 9.58 7.18 8.20
CA ASN A 84 8.82 6.02 8.68
C ASN A 84 7.32 6.15 8.39
N LEU A 85 6.75 7.35 8.47
CA LEU A 85 5.37 7.62 8.09
C LEU A 85 5.16 7.40 6.59
N GLU A 86 5.95 8.08 5.75
CA GLU A 86 5.83 8.06 4.29
C GLU A 86 6.10 6.68 3.68
N ARG A 87 6.84 5.79 4.36
CA ARG A 87 7.02 4.38 3.94
C ARG A 87 5.70 3.60 3.92
N HIS A 88 4.80 3.91 4.84
CA HIS A 88 3.57 3.18 5.10
C HIS A 88 2.31 3.99 4.78
N ASN A 89 2.47 5.17 4.21
CA ASN A 89 1.39 6.11 3.89
C ASN A 89 1.33 6.40 2.38
N PRO A 90 0.84 5.47 1.53
CA PRO A 90 0.58 5.73 0.12
C PRO A 90 -0.33 6.94 -0.10
N ALA A 91 -0.10 7.64 -1.21
CA ALA A 91 -0.95 8.73 -1.65
C ALA A 91 -2.33 8.22 -2.10
N LEU A 92 -3.39 8.97 -1.78
CA LEU A 92 -4.71 8.82 -2.38
C LEU A 92 -5.34 10.18 -2.63
N MET A 93 -5.80 10.40 -3.85
CA MET A 93 -6.50 11.61 -4.27
C MET A 93 -7.73 11.19 -5.08
N ILE A 94 -8.85 11.86 -4.82
CA ILE A 94 -10.13 11.57 -5.47
C ILE A 94 -10.72 12.87 -6.00
N SER A 95 -11.09 12.87 -7.28
CA SER A 95 -11.92 13.89 -7.90
C SER A 95 -13.31 13.32 -8.18
N VAL A 96 -14.33 14.12 -7.90
CA VAL A 96 -15.75 13.78 -8.07
C VAL A 96 -16.28 14.46 -9.34
N PRO A 97 -17.15 13.79 -10.14
CA PRO A 97 -17.85 14.41 -11.26
C PRO A 97 -18.49 15.73 -10.86
N LYS A 98 -18.39 16.76 -11.71
CA LYS A 98 -18.89 18.11 -11.43
C LYS A 98 -20.34 18.11 -10.96
N LYS A 99 -21.21 17.34 -11.62
CA LYS A 99 -22.64 17.24 -11.29
C LYS A 99 -22.96 16.70 -9.89
N TYR A 100 -22.01 16.05 -9.23
CA TYR A 100 -22.18 15.46 -7.90
C TYR A 100 -21.40 16.21 -6.80
N ARG A 101 -20.81 17.36 -7.11
CA ARG A 101 -20.00 18.11 -6.14
C ARG A 101 -20.84 18.76 -5.04
N ASP A 102 -22.07 19.14 -5.36
CA ASP A 102 -23.00 19.80 -4.43
C ASP A 102 -23.93 18.79 -3.70
N SER A 103 -23.71 17.48 -3.86
CA SER A 103 -24.56 16.44 -3.28
C SER A 103 -24.22 16.09 -1.82
N GLY A 104 -23.27 16.81 -1.20
CA GLY A 104 -22.72 16.49 0.11
C GLY A 104 -21.52 15.50 0.07
N ILE A 105 -21.28 14.85 -1.07
CA ILE A 105 -20.13 13.93 -1.24
C ILE A 105 -18.80 14.63 -0.95
N LEU A 106 -18.60 15.88 -1.40
CA LEU A 106 -17.35 16.60 -1.15
C LEU A 106 -17.14 16.92 0.34
N GLU A 107 -18.21 17.20 1.08
CA GLU A 107 -18.15 17.44 2.51
C GLU A 107 -17.71 16.18 3.25
N VAL A 108 -18.33 15.05 2.94
CA VAL A 108 -17.99 13.75 3.52
C VAL A 108 -16.59 13.29 3.13
N LEU A 109 -16.18 13.45 1.88
CA LEU A 109 -14.80 13.16 1.46
C LEU A 109 -13.80 14.03 2.23
N THR A 110 -14.09 15.31 2.42
CA THR A 110 -13.23 16.23 3.19
C THR A 110 -13.15 15.82 4.67
N LYS A 111 -14.26 15.40 5.27
CA LYS A 111 -14.30 14.88 6.63
C LYS A 111 -13.50 13.58 6.77
N ASN A 112 -13.73 12.63 5.85
CA ASN A 112 -13.03 11.34 5.83
C ASN A 112 -11.54 11.51 5.57
N SER A 113 -11.13 12.54 4.81
CA SER A 113 -9.71 12.80 4.53
C SER A 113 -8.88 13.11 5.76
N GLN A 114 -9.51 13.55 6.85
CA GLN A 114 -8.85 13.84 8.13
C GLN A 114 -8.77 12.62 9.06
N ARG A 115 -9.19 11.45 8.58
CA ARG A 115 -9.21 10.19 9.35
C ARG A 115 -8.33 9.16 8.65
N LEU A 116 -7.86 8.17 9.41
CA LEU A 116 -7.09 7.05 8.86
C LEU A 116 -7.93 6.26 7.85
N GLN A 117 -7.44 6.11 6.62
CA GLN A 117 -8.10 5.35 5.55
C GLN A 117 -7.26 4.13 5.14
N THR A 118 -7.91 3.19 4.48
CA THR A 118 -7.31 1.93 4.00
C THR A 118 -7.70 1.69 2.55
N HIS A 119 -6.97 0.84 1.82
CA HIS A 119 -7.44 0.41 0.50
C HIS A 119 -8.74 -0.41 0.56
N TYR A 120 -9.12 -0.95 1.71
CA TYR A 120 -10.44 -1.56 1.88
C TYR A 120 -11.56 -0.50 1.78
N ASP A 121 -11.34 0.72 2.27
CA ASP A 121 -12.29 1.83 2.10
C ASP A 121 -12.40 2.24 0.64
N LEU A 122 -11.27 2.27 -0.08
CA LEU A 122 -11.27 2.54 -1.52
C LEU A 122 -12.01 1.44 -2.31
N ARG A 123 -11.78 0.17 -1.98
CA ARG A 123 -12.50 -0.96 -2.58
C ARG A 123 -14.00 -0.86 -2.33
N ALA A 124 -14.42 -0.55 -1.10
CA ALA A 124 -15.81 -0.30 -0.75
C ALA A 124 -16.39 0.93 -1.50
N THR A 125 -15.58 1.96 -1.71
CA THR A 125 -15.95 3.16 -2.49
C THR A 125 -16.24 2.83 -3.95
N LEU A 126 -15.38 2.04 -4.59
CA LEU A 126 -15.59 1.61 -5.97
C LEU A 126 -16.88 0.79 -6.12
N LEU A 127 -17.17 -0.07 -5.14
CA LEU A 127 -18.39 -0.86 -5.11
C LEU A 127 -19.64 0.02 -4.87
N ASP A 128 -19.54 1.00 -3.98
CA ASP A 128 -20.58 2.00 -3.71
C ASP A 128 -20.93 2.82 -4.98
N ILE A 129 -19.90 3.33 -5.68
CA ILE A 129 -20.05 4.04 -6.96
C ILE A 129 -20.76 3.15 -8.00
N ALA A 130 -20.36 1.89 -8.10
CA ALA A 130 -20.86 0.99 -9.14
C ALA A 130 -22.29 0.48 -8.87
N LYS A 131 -22.68 0.29 -7.60
CA LYS A 131 -23.92 -0.44 -7.26
C LYS A 131 -24.94 0.36 -6.44
N TYR A 132 -24.51 1.21 -5.53
CA TYR A 132 -25.38 1.74 -4.47
C TYR A 132 -25.66 3.24 -4.61
N GLN A 133 -24.68 4.05 -5.02
CA GLN A 133 -24.88 5.47 -5.28
C GLN A 133 -25.80 5.80 -6.46
N PRO A 134 -25.85 5.00 -7.57
CA PRO A 134 -26.71 5.33 -8.70
C PRO A 134 -28.19 5.47 -8.32
N SER A 135 -28.71 4.65 -7.39
CA SER A 135 -30.14 4.70 -7.02
C SER A 135 -30.53 5.96 -6.24
N SER A 136 -29.56 6.71 -5.71
CA SER A 136 -29.77 7.99 -5.02
C SER A 136 -29.28 9.18 -5.84
N GLU A 137 -28.90 8.97 -7.12
CA GLU A 137 -28.22 9.99 -7.93
C GLU A 137 -27.01 10.61 -7.20
N PHE A 138 -26.26 9.76 -6.49
CA PHE A 138 -25.07 10.15 -5.74
C PHE A 138 -25.31 11.21 -4.64
N SER A 139 -26.51 11.22 -4.04
CA SER A 139 -26.88 12.13 -2.94
C SER A 139 -26.88 11.47 -1.55
N ASN A 140 -26.89 10.14 -1.49
CA ASN A 140 -26.94 9.44 -0.22
C ASN A 140 -25.54 9.27 0.38
N THR A 141 -25.24 10.10 1.37
CA THR A 141 -23.99 10.10 2.12
C THR A 141 -24.09 9.38 3.47
N ALA A 142 -25.25 8.82 3.83
CA ALA A 142 -25.40 8.09 5.08
C ALA A 142 -24.52 6.84 5.10
N LEU A 143 -24.07 6.47 6.30
CA LEU A 143 -23.30 5.25 6.56
C LEU A 143 -24.00 4.05 5.92
N LEU A 144 -23.24 3.27 5.16
CA LEU A 144 -23.68 2.03 4.55
C LEU A 144 -22.63 0.94 4.83
N GLU A 145 -23.05 -0.11 5.50
CA GLU A 145 -22.28 -1.34 5.61
C GLU A 145 -22.57 -2.22 4.38
N ILE A 146 -21.55 -2.40 3.54
CA ILE A 146 -21.68 -3.22 2.34
C ILE A 146 -21.32 -4.68 2.71
N PRO A 147 -22.22 -5.65 2.51
CA PRO A 147 -21.96 -7.04 2.89
C PRO A 147 -20.67 -7.60 2.28
N GLY A 148 -19.82 -8.18 3.13
CA GLY A 148 -18.54 -8.78 2.72
C GLY A 148 -17.38 -7.79 2.54
N GLU A 149 -17.61 -6.49 2.72
CA GLU A 149 -16.55 -5.48 2.71
C GLU A 149 -15.90 -5.32 4.08
N LYS A 150 -14.58 -5.08 4.09
CA LYS A 150 -13.82 -4.77 5.31
C LYS A 150 -13.69 -3.27 5.57
N GLY A 151 -13.98 -2.45 4.56
CA GLY A 151 -13.86 -0.99 4.63
C GLY A 151 -15.20 -0.31 4.38
N HIS A 152 -15.21 1.01 4.54
CA HIS A 152 -16.39 1.84 4.37
C HIS A 152 -16.17 2.82 3.22
N SER A 153 -17.17 3.01 2.37
CA SER A 153 -17.10 3.96 1.25
C SER A 153 -16.66 5.35 1.72
N LEU A 154 -15.71 5.94 1.00
CA LEU A 154 -15.18 7.28 1.24
C LEU A 154 -16.19 8.37 0.87
N LEU A 155 -17.22 8.03 0.08
CA LEU A 155 -18.33 8.93 -0.30
C LEU A 155 -19.44 8.98 0.75
N ARG A 156 -19.31 8.21 1.83
CA ARG A 156 -20.31 8.09 2.91
C ARG A 156 -19.70 8.40 4.26
N GLU A 157 -20.57 8.79 5.18
CA GLU A 157 -20.23 8.88 6.59
C GLU A 157 -19.68 7.54 7.06
N GLN A 158 -18.56 7.59 7.77
CA GLN A 158 -17.90 6.40 8.32
C GLN A 158 -18.27 6.24 9.80
N PRO A 159 -18.24 5.01 10.35
CA PRO A 159 -18.62 4.77 11.75
C PRO A 159 -17.95 5.72 12.73
N LEU A 160 -18.63 6.04 13.83
CA LEU A 160 -18.10 6.93 14.87
C LEU A 160 -16.96 6.30 15.69
N THR A 161 -16.72 5.00 15.52
CA THR A 161 -15.60 4.31 16.16
C THR A 161 -14.27 4.98 15.77
N PRO A 162 -13.35 5.17 16.73
CA PRO A 162 -12.01 5.66 16.44
C PRO A 162 -11.37 4.78 15.36
N ARG A 163 -10.78 5.40 14.34
CA ARG A 163 -10.10 4.71 13.25
C ARG A 163 -8.62 4.63 13.58
N ASN A 164 -8.17 3.45 13.99
CA ASN A 164 -6.78 3.16 14.36
C ASN A 164 -6.44 1.71 13.93
N CYS A 165 -5.21 1.26 14.20
CA CYS A 165 -4.76 -0.06 13.79
C CYS A 165 -5.41 -1.23 14.57
N GLU A 166 -6.13 -0.94 15.67
CA GLU A 166 -6.90 -1.94 16.42
C GLU A 166 -8.31 -2.13 15.83
N THR A 167 -8.89 -1.06 15.26
CA THR A 167 -10.26 -1.06 14.73
C THR A 167 -10.34 -1.24 13.21
N LEU A 168 -9.23 -1.01 12.51
CA LEU A 168 -9.13 -1.20 11.07
C LEU A 168 -8.31 -2.45 10.76
N PRO A 169 -8.53 -3.08 9.58
CA PRO A 169 -7.76 -4.24 9.13
C PRO A 169 -6.34 -3.84 8.65
N ILE A 170 -5.60 -3.15 9.51
CA ILE A 170 -4.23 -2.70 9.31
C ILE A 170 -3.35 -3.63 10.13
N ILE A 171 -2.45 -4.37 9.47
CA ILE A 171 -1.48 -5.19 10.19
C ILE A 171 -0.51 -4.26 10.93
N GLN A 172 -0.13 -4.67 12.14
CA GLN A 172 0.66 -3.84 13.05
C GLN A 172 2.00 -3.38 12.45
N ASP A 173 2.62 -4.18 11.58
CA ASP A 173 3.86 -3.85 10.86
C ASP A 173 3.72 -2.56 10.02
N TYR A 174 2.54 -2.35 9.44
CA TYR A 174 2.23 -1.22 8.55
C TYR A 174 1.43 -0.12 9.26
N CYS A 175 1.30 -0.20 10.58
CA CYS A 175 0.54 0.75 11.35
C CYS A 175 1.21 2.14 11.36
N ILE A 176 0.51 3.15 10.84
CA ILE A 176 0.98 4.55 10.86
C ILE A 176 0.54 5.33 12.11
N CYS A 177 -0.33 4.75 12.94
CA CYS A 177 -0.72 5.38 14.19
C CYS A 177 0.49 5.50 15.12
N ARG A 178 0.73 6.71 15.63
CA ARG A 178 1.80 6.96 16.58
C ARG A 178 1.49 6.27 17.90
N SER A 179 2.18 5.17 18.19
CA SER A 179 2.29 4.64 19.55
C SER A 179 3.52 5.22 20.23
N LYS A 180 3.42 5.50 21.53
CA LYS A 180 4.61 5.81 22.33
C LYS A 180 5.45 4.55 22.36
N SER A 181 6.64 4.59 21.75
CA SER A 181 7.58 3.50 21.80
C SER A 181 8.71 3.78 22.80
N ILE A 182 9.17 2.74 23.48
CA ILE A 182 10.30 2.83 24.42
C ILE A 182 11.51 2.17 23.79
N ASP A 183 12.62 2.91 23.68
CA ASP A 183 13.89 2.39 23.17
C ASP A 183 14.55 1.44 24.18
N MET A 184 14.67 0.18 23.79
CA MET A 184 15.21 -0.90 24.60
C MET A 184 16.61 -1.35 24.18
N ARG A 185 17.27 -0.65 23.24
CA ARG A 185 18.61 -1.04 22.77
C ARG A 185 19.69 -1.06 23.87
N HIS A 186 19.45 -0.35 24.97
CA HIS A 186 20.33 -0.36 26.15
C HIS A 186 20.34 -1.71 26.88
N ASP A 187 19.25 -2.50 26.78
CA ASP A 187 19.19 -3.85 27.30
C ASP A 187 19.86 -4.82 26.32
N THR A 188 21.16 -5.04 26.52
CA THR A 188 21.97 -5.89 25.64
C THR A 188 21.59 -7.37 25.71
N LYS A 189 21.08 -7.84 26.86
CA LYS A 189 20.62 -9.23 27.01
C LYS A 189 19.36 -9.48 26.20
N LEU A 190 18.38 -8.58 26.31
CA LEU A 190 17.16 -8.62 25.52
C LEU A 190 17.48 -8.46 24.03
N SER A 191 18.29 -7.47 23.66
CA SER A 191 18.68 -7.21 22.28
C SER A 191 19.32 -8.44 21.63
N ASN A 192 20.31 -9.06 22.29
CA ASN A 192 20.98 -10.26 21.76
C ASN A 192 20.03 -11.46 21.66
N ARG A 193 19.16 -11.66 22.65
CA ARG A 193 18.17 -12.75 22.65
C ARG A 193 17.20 -12.62 21.47
N LEU A 194 16.61 -11.43 21.28
CA LEU A 194 15.66 -11.19 20.21
C LEU A 194 16.32 -11.24 18.83
N ALA A 195 17.53 -10.68 18.68
CA ALA A 195 18.27 -10.74 17.42
C ALA A 195 18.68 -12.17 17.05
N THR A 196 19.17 -12.94 18.02
CA THR A 196 19.50 -14.36 17.82
C THR A 196 18.24 -15.14 17.42
N GLY A 197 17.14 -14.94 18.15
CA GLY A 197 15.86 -15.56 17.84
C GLY A 197 15.38 -15.25 16.41
N LEU A 198 15.51 -13.99 15.97
CA LEU A 198 15.13 -13.59 14.61
C LEU A 198 15.99 -14.30 13.55
N ILE A 199 17.31 -14.35 13.73
CA ILE A 199 18.18 -15.05 12.77
C ILE A 199 17.88 -16.56 12.74
N THR A 200 17.64 -17.17 13.90
CA THR A 200 17.20 -18.56 13.98
C THR A 200 15.89 -18.77 13.22
N TYR A 201 14.89 -17.92 13.45
CA TYR A 201 13.59 -17.99 12.77
C TYR A 201 13.73 -17.85 11.24
N VAL A 202 14.62 -16.97 10.76
CA VAL A 202 14.95 -16.85 9.33
C VAL A 202 15.54 -18.17 8.80
N HIS A 203 16.49 -18.79 9.50
CA HIS A 203 17.10 -20.06 9.06
C HIS A 203 16.09 -21.22 9.08
N GLU A 204 15.28 -21.33 10.14
CA GLU A 204 14.21 -22.32 10.23
C GLU A 204 13.20 -22.18 9.09
N THR A 205 12.88 -20.94 8.71
CA THR A 205 12.03 -20.65 7.54
C THR A 205 12.69 -21.15 6.25
N LEU A 206 13.98 -20.85 6.03
CA LEU A 206 14.72 -21.33 4.85
C LEU A 206 14.83 -22.87 4.82
N ASP A 207 14.98 -23.51 5.99
CA ASP A 207 15.03 -24.96 6.13
C ASP A 207 13.68 -25.58 5.76
N SER A 208 12.57 -25.01 6.27
CA SER A 208 11.21 -25.46 5.96
C SER A 208 10.87 -25.35 4.46
N LEU A 209 11.48 -24.39 3.77
CA LEU A 209 11.37 -24.18 2.33
C LEU A 209 12.34 -25.05 1.51
N ASN A 210 13.21 -25.82 2.17
CA ASN A 210 14.27 -26.64 1.57
C ASN A 210 15.24 -25.85 0.66
N VAL A 211 15.57 -24.61 1.04
CA VAL A 211 16.48 -23.74 0.27
C VAL A 211 17.76 -23.35 1.03
N SER A 212 17.92 -23.80 2.28
CA SER A 212 19.08 -23.43 3.11
C SER A 212 20.43 -23.81 2.52
N SER A 213 20.51 -24.88 1.74
CA SER A 213 21.75 -25.27 1.04
C SER A 213 22.16 -24.30 -0.07
N LEU A 214 21.22 -23.49 -0.54
CA LEU A 214 21.43 -22.48 -1.58
C LEU A 214 21.67 -21.09 -0.98
N CYS A 215 21.19 -20.84 0.24
CA CYS A 215 21.23 -19.52 0.88
C CYS A 215 22.43 -19.34 1.82
N HIS A 216 22.89 -18.10 1.94
CA HIS A 216 23.91 -17.75 2.93
C HIS A 216 23.36 -17.92 4.35
N LYS A 217 24.20 -18.47 5.24
CA LYS A 217 23.94 -18.41 6.68
C LYS A 217 24.21 -17.01 7.19
N TYR A 218 23.16 -16.39 7.72
CA TYR A 218 23.25 -15.08 8.35
C TYR A 218 23.76 -15.17 9.78
N GLU A 219 24.60 -14.21 10.16
CA GLU A 219 24.95 -13.95 11.56
C GLU A 219 24.59 -12.50 11.86
N PHE A 220 23.88 -12.24 12.96
CA PHE A 220 23.63 -10.85 13.33
C PHE A 220 24.94 -10.15 13.69
N ASP A 221 25.04 -8.89 13.31
CA ASP A 221 26.16 -7.98 13.63
C ASP A 221 25.72 -7.03 14.74
N GLN A 222 24.60 -6.33 14.51
CA GLN A 222 24.09 -5.34 15.45
C GLN A 222 22.57 -5.18 15.37
N VAL A 223 21.96 -4.81 16.50
CA VAL A 223 20.58 -4.37 16.58
C VAL A 223 20.53 -2.85 16.41
N THR A 224 20.01 -2.37 15.29
CA THR A 224 19.97 -0.93 15.00
C THR A 224 18.74 -0.25 15.60
N THR A 225 17.64 -1.00 15.76
CA THR A 225 16.38 -0.55 16.34
C THR A 225 15.85 -1.63 17.25
N LEU A 226 15.45 -1.26 18.46
CA LEU A 226 14.66 -2.12 19.34
C LEU A 226 13.73 -1.24 20.18
N ASN A 227 12.45 -1.31 19.85
CA ASN A 227 11.44 -0.46 20.46
C ASN A 227 10.27 -1.30 20.96
N ILE A 228 9.84 -1.12 22.21
CA ILE A 228 8.56 -1.68 22.67
C ILE A 228 7.44 -0.94 21.95
N ILE A 229 6.54 -1.69 21.30
CA ILE A 229 5.35 -1.13 20.63
C ILE A 229 4.04 -1.44 21.37
N SER A 230 4.01 -2.51 22.18
CA SER A 230 2.84 -2.89 22.98
C SER A 230 3.26 -3.71 24.20
N LEU A 231 2.55 -3.51 25.31
CA LEU A 231 2.70 -4.25 26.56
C LEU A 231 1.32 -4.70 27.03
N ASN A 232 1.06 -6.02 26.98
CA ASN A 232 -0.20 -6.62 27.37
C ASN A 232 0.07 -7.66 28.47
N GLY A 233 0.09 -7.22 29.72
CA GLY A 233 0.45 -8.06 30.86
C GLY A 233 1.92 -8.49 30.78
N ALA A 234 2.19 -9.79 30.79
CA ALA A 234 3.53 -10.34 30.62
C ALA A 234 3.94 -10.53 29.14
N ARG A 235 3.04 -10.25 28.19
CA ARG A 235 3.36 -10.26 26.76
C ARG A 235 3.86 -8.89 26.30
N ALA A 236 5.04 -8.85 25.71
CA ALA A 236 5.65 -7.63 25.18
C ALA A 236 5.91 -7.78 23.68
N THR A 237 5.51 -6.78 22.89
CA THR A 237 5.77 -6.76 21.45
C THR A 237 6.78 -5.69 21.14
N TYR A 238 7.84 -6.06 20.42
CA TYR A 238 8.95 -5.21 20.05
C TYR A 238 9.03 -5.07 18.54
N LYS A 239 9.31 -3.85 18.07
CA LYS A 239 9.83 -3.61 16.72
C LYS A 239 11.34 -3.73 16.75
N ILE A 240 11.89 -4.69 16.01
CA ILE A 240 13.32 -4.96 15.95
C ILE A 240 13.85 -4.80 14.53
N VAL A 241 15.01 -4.16 14.39
CA VAL A 241 15.77 -4.11 13.13
C VAL A 241 17.17 -4.65 13.41
N VAL A 242 17.52 -5.73 12.71
CA VAL A 242 18.78 -6.46 12.86
C VAL A 242 19.59 -6.33 11.58
N LYS A 243 20.78 -5.76 11.70
CA LYS A 243 21.79 -5.78 10.64
C LYS A 243 22.63 -7.04 10.82
N THR A 244 22.86 -7.77 9.73
CA THR A 244 23.72 -8.95 9.72
C THR A 244 25.16 -8.59 9.34
N LYS A 245 26.10 -9.52 9.55
CA LYS A 245 27.48 -9.39 9.03
C LYS A 245 27.51 -9.41 7.50
N GLN A 246 26.55 -10.13 6.92
CA GLN A 246 26.20 -10.06 5.51
C GLN A 246 25.40 -8.77 5.26
N PRO A 247 25.28 -8.26 4.02
CA PRO A 247 24.60 -6.99 3.76
C PRO A 247 23.09 -6.97 4.08
N ALA A 248 22.51 -8.07 4.59
CA ALA A 248 21.09 -8.17 4.90
C ALA A 248 20.70 -7.39 6.15
N ILE A 249 19.59 -6.68 6.06
CA ILE A 249 18.93 -5.97 7.15
C ILE A 249 17.51 -6.53 7.28
N PHE A 250 17.19 -7.12 8.43
CA PHE A 250 15.87 -7.68 8.73
C PHE A 250 15.12 -6.75 9.67
N GLU A 251 13.86 -6.50 9.37
CA GLU A 251 12.92 -5.74 10.18
C GLU A 251 11.67 -6.59 10.43
N THR A 252 11.20 -6.64 11.68
CA THR A 252 9.96 -7.34 12.02
C THR A 252 9.43 -6.90 13.37
N LEU A 253 8.20 -7.32 13.69
CA LEU A 253 7.68 -7.35 15.05
C LEU A 253 7.97 -8.70 15.70
N VAL A 254 8.43 -8.68 16.95
CA VAL A 254 8.61 -9.87 17.77
C VAL A 254 7.77 -9.76 19.04
N THR A 255 6.93 -10.74 19.28
CA THR A 255 6.16 -10.86 20.52
C THR A 255 6.87 -11.85 21.43
N ASP A 256 7.35 -11.34 22.57
CA ASP A 256 7.86 -12.14 23.68
C ASP A 256 6.69 -12.49 24.59
N ASN A 257 6.35 -13.77 24.67
CA ASN A 257 5.22 -14.23 25.47
C ASN A 257 5.65 -14.63 26.90
N GLU A 258 4.67 -14.97 27.73
CA GLU A 258 4.87 -15.19 29.16
C GLU A 258 5.78 -16.39 29.49
N THR A 259 5.93 -17.33 28.54
CA THR A 259 6.83 -18.49 28.67
C THR A 259 8.24 -18.23 28.12
N GLY A 260 8.48 -17.03 27.58
CA GLY A 260 9.74 -16.63 26.94
C GLY A 260 9.89 -17.08 25.50
N ASN A 261 8.84 -17.67 24.91
CA ASN A 261 8.81 -18.03 23.49
C ASN A 261 8.61 -16.77 22.63
N LEU A 262 9.29 -16.74 21.49
CA LEU A 262 9.25 -15.62 20.56
C LEU A 262 8.33 -15.95 19.38
N GLU A 263 7.37 -15.08 19.12
CA GLU A 263 6.48 -15.13 17.96
C GLU A 263 6.86 -13.98 17.02
N PHE A 264 7.21 -14.29 15.77
CA PHE A 264 7.64 -13.30 14.79
C PHE A 264 6.50 -12.94 13.82
N GLY A 265 6.39 -11.65 13.51
CA GLY A 265 5.51 -11.13 12.46
C GLY A 265 6.10 -11.35 11.07
N GLU A 266 5.59 -10.57 10.10
CA GLU A 266 6.16 -10.56 8.76
C GLU A 266 7.60 -10.04 8.81
N ILE A 267 8.52 -10.68 8.07
CA ILE A 267 9.91 -10.24 8.00
C ILE A 267 10.10 -9.39 6.76
N GLU A 268 10.40 -8.11 6.95
CA GLU A 268 10.81 -7.23 5.87
C GLU A 268 12.33 -7.20 5.71
N ARG A 269 12.77 -7.08 4.46
CA ARG A 269 14.17 -6.80 4.10
C ARG A 269 14.34 -5.30 3.90
N GLY A 270 15.11 -4.67 4.78
CA GLY A 270 15.43 -3.24 4.73
C GLY A 270 16.56 -2.89 3.75
N ASP A 271 17.29 -3.88 3.24
CA ASP A 271 18.30 -3.73 2.20
C ASP A 271 17.75 -4.07 0.81
N ARG A 272 18.39 -3.55 -0.25
CA ARG A 272 18.01 -3.91 -1.61
C ARG A 272 18.32 -5.38 -1.88
N TYR A 273 17.30 -6.13 -2.29
CA TYR A 273 17.41 -7.53 -2.70
C TYR A 273 18.60 -7.81 -3.61
N GLY A 274 18.75 -7.06 -4.71
CA GLY A 274 19.91 -7.12 -5.60
C GLY A 274 20.30 -8.57 -5.95
N ASN A 275 21.57 -8.91 -5.71
CA ASN A 275 22.07 -10.27 -5.94
C ASN A 275 21.89 -11.22 -4.73
N SER A 276 21.27 -10.77 -3.64
CA SER A 276 21.12 -11.57 -2.41
C SER A 276 19.94 -12.53 -2.42
N THR A 277 19.09 -12.50 -3.47
CA THR A 277 17.89 -13.36 -3.61
C THR A 277 18.09 -14.58 -4.49
N TYR A 278 19.27 -14.77 -5.11
CA TYR A 278 19.52 -15.88 -6.05
C TYR A 278 19.50 -17.27 -5.41
N CYS A 279 19.38 -17.37 -4.09
CA CYS A 279 19.33 -18.64 -3.39
C CYS A 279 17.96 -19.33 -3.41
N THR A 280 16.94 -18.69 -3.97
CA THR A 280 15.64 -19.33 -4.21
C THR A 280 15.45 -19.58 -5.70
N LYS A 281 14.74 -20.66 -6.07
CA LYS A 281 14.31 -20.84 -7.47
C LYS A 281 13.49 -19.61 -7.85
N LYS A 282 13.74 -19.04 -9.04
CA LYS A 282 12.88 -17.99 -9.59
C LYS A 282 11.44 -18.48 -9.54
N THR A 283 10.59 -17.81 -8.79
CA THR A 283 9.15 -18.03 -8.82
C THR A 283 8.67 -17.60 -10.19
N HIS A 284 8.46 -18.57 -11.09
CA HIS A 284 7.77 -18.33 -12.33
C HIS A 284 6.29 -18.13 -11.98
N TYR A 285 5.83 -16.88 -11.99
CA TYR A 285 4.39 -16.61 -11.96
C TYR A 285 3.79 -17.12 -13.27
N THR A 286 2.99 -18.18 -13.20
CA THR A 286 2.20 -18.62 -14.34
C THR A 286 1.18 -17.53 -14.64
N VAL A 287 1.31 -16.85 -15.77
CA VAL A 287 0.26 -15.96 -16.28
C VAL A 287 -0.99 -16.81 -16.47
N LEU A 288 -2.07 -16.50 -15.76
CA LEU A 288 -3.38 -17.11 -15.98
C LEU A 288 -3.93 -16.64 -17.32
N THR A 289 -3.48 -17.25 -18.42
CA THR A 289 -4.14 -17.12 -19.72
C THR A 289 -5.29 -18.13 -19.77
N GLN A 290 -6.50 -17.72 -19.37
CA GLN A 290 -7.70 -18.47 -19.72
C GLN A 290 -8.18 -18.03 -21.11
N ASN A 291 -8.19 -18.97 -22.05
CA ASN A 291 -8.81 -18.83 -23.37
C ASN A 291 -10.34 -18.81 -23.19
N PHE A 292 -10.98 -17.66 -23.40
CA PHE A 292 -12.44 -17.59 -23.53
C PHE A 292 -12.84 -17.78 -24.99
N SER A 293 -13.37 -18.96 -25.30
CA SER A 293 -14.03 -19.26 -26.56
C SER A 293 -15.45 -18.66 -26.58
N ASN A 294 -15.79 -18.04 -27.71
CA ASN A 294 -17.08 -17.45 -28.05
C ASN A 294 -18.30 -18.31 -27.65
N ASN A 295 -19.22 -17.72 -26.89
CA ASN A 295 -20.66 -17.76 -27.18
C ASN A 295 -21.41 -16.74 -26.30
N GLN A 296 -21.85 -15.64 -26.90
CA GLN A 296 -22.75 -14.66 -26.30
C GLN A 296 -24.19 -15.22 -26.29
N LYS A 297 -24.85 -15.17 -25.13
CA LYS A 297 -26.24 -14.70 -24.95
C LYS A 297 -26.61 -14.52 -23.47
N SER A 298 -27.36 -13.44 -23.24
CA SER A 298 -28.12 -13.00 -22.06
C SER A 298 -27.39 -12.54 -20.78
N PHE A 299 -27.71 -11.29 -20.43
CA PHE A 299 -27.57 -10.55 -19.17
C PHE A 299 -27.17 -11.34 -17.90
N ALA A 300 -25.97 -11.04 -17.42
CA ALA A 300 -25.59 -11.08 -16.00
C ALA A 300 -24.45 -10.07 -15.79
N ALA A 301 -24.53 -9.27 -14.73
CA ALA A 301 -23.44 -8.40 -14.32
C ALA A 301 -22.33 -9.26 -13.69
N GLU A 302 -21.27 -9.54 -14.45
CA GLU A 302 -20.05 -10.17 -13.95
C GLU A 302 -18.87 -9.20 -14.09
N PHE A 303 -18.26 -8.90 -12.94
CA PHE A 303 -16.98 -8.18 -12.86
C PHE A 303 -15.86 -9.15 -13.25
N TYR A 304 -15.09 -8.79 -14.26
CA TYR A 304 -13.83 -9.46 -14.57
C TYR A 304 -12.67 -8.50 -14.27
N LEU A 305 -12.02 -8.68 -13.12
CA LEU A 305 -10.63 -8.24 -12.92
C LEU A 305 -9.75 -9.08 -13.84
N THR A 306 -9.06 -8.43 -14.77
CA THR A 306 -7.95 -9.06 -15.50
C THR A 306 -6.72 -8.17 -15.34
N SER A 307 -5.79 -8.65 -14.52
CA SER A 307 -4.43 -8.13 -14.42
C SER A 307 -3.62 -8.61 -15.62
N PHE A 308 -2.99 -7.68 -16.34
CA PHE A 308 -1.88 -8.03 -17.23
C PHE A 308 -0.59 -7.70 -16.51
N PHE A 309 0.04 -8.72 -15.94
CA PHE A 309 1.36 -8.64 -15.34
C PHE A 309 2.44 -8.68 -16.43
N SER A 310 3.31 -7.68 -16.43
CA SER A 310 4.65 -7.78 -16.99
C SER A 310 5.51 -6.68 -16.35
N ALA A 311 6.21 -7.00 -15.27
CA ALA A 311 7.67 -6.83 -15.17
C ALA A 311 8.23 -7.13 -13.76
N ASP A 312 9.35 -7.84 -13.79
CA ASP A 312 10.41 -8.08 -12.80
C ASP A 312 10.11 -8.92 -11.52
N PRO A 313 10.55 -10.20 -11.46
CA PRO A 313 10.32 -11.11 -10.32
C PRO A 313 10.94 -10.71 -8.97
N GLY A 314 11.67 -9.59 -8.89
CA GLY A 314 12.48 -9.22 -7.74
C GLY A 314 11.78 -8.40 -6.65
N HIS A 315 10.57 -7.85 -6.89
CA HIS A 315 9.99 -6.79 -6.05
C HIS A 315 8.50 -6.95 -5.68
N GLU A 316 7.83 -8.02 -6.08
CA GLU A 316 6.36 -8.03 -6.20
C GLU A 316 5.62 -8.86 -5.12
N GLN A 317 6.16 -8.97 -3.89
CA GLN A 317 5.46 -9.70 -2.82
C GLN A 317 4.41 -8.86 -2.06
N ASP A 318 4.47 -7.53 -2.11
CA ASP A 318 3.73 -6.68 -1.16
C ASP A 318 2.55 -5.89 -1.75
N ALA A 319 2.46 -5.76 -3.08
CA ALA A 319 1.64 -4.74 -3.74
C ALA A 319 0.11 -4.93 -3.64
N VAL A 320 -0.37 -6.10 -3.22
CA VAL A 320 -1.82 -6.43 -3.22
C VAL A 320 -2.38 -6.69 -1.82
N ARG A 321 -1.55 -6.80 -0.77
CA ARG A 321 -2.05 -7.22 0.54
C ARG A 321 -2.10 -6.11 1.60
N HIS A 322 -1.22 -5.12 1.60
CA HIS A 322 -1.05 -4.26 2.79
C HIS A 322 -0.70 -2.80 2.49
N ALA A 323 -1.60 -2.07 1.82
CA ALA A 323 -1.39 -0.64 1.62
C ALA A 323 -2.57 0.22 2.10
N PHE A 324 -2.21 1.35 2.72
CA PHE A 324 -3.09 2.15 3.57
C PHE A 324 -2.88 3.62 3.27
N ALA A 325 -3.80 4.25 2.55
CA ALA A 325 -3.59 5.60 2.10
C ALA A 325 -4.19 6.64 3.06
N THR A 326 -3.58 7.83 3.11
CA THR A 326 -4.27 9.03 3.60
C THR A 326 -4.77 9.85 2.41
N ILE A 327 -5.98 10.40 2.51
CA ILE A 327 -6.51 11.31 1.50
C ILE A 327 -6.00 12.71 1.85
N SER A 328 -5.14 13.27 1.01
CA SER A 328 -4.68 14.64 1.21
C SER A 328 -5.61 15.62 0.49
N PRO A 329 -6.14 16.66 1.18
CA PRO A 329 -6.74 17.79 0.49
C PRO A 329 -5.66 18.48 -0.36
N VAL A 330 -5.94 18.72 -1.64
CA VAL A 330 -5.03 19.44 -2.57
C VAL A 330 -4.61 20.80 -2.01
N SER A 331 -5.43 21.43 -1.15
CA SER A 331 -5.13 22.70 -0.49
C SER A 331 -4.05 22.62 0.61
N ALA A 332 -3.84 21.45 1.22
CA ALA A 332 -2.81 21.25 2.24
C ALA A 332 -1.39 21.22 1.63
N TYR A 333 -1.25 20.66 0.44
CA TYR A 333 0.02 20.60 -0.30
C TYR A 333 0.43 21.99 -0.83
N LEU A 334 -0.52 22.81 -1.29
CA LEU A 334 -0.26 24.16 -1.82
C LEU A 334 0.16 25.18 -0.74
N LYS A 335 -0.15 24.93 0.53
CA LYS A 335 0.31 25.80 1.64
C LYS A 335 1.77 25.57 2.02
N HIS A 336 2.31 24.38 1.80
CA HIS A 336 3.73 24.07 2.07
C HIS A 336 4.69 24.42 0.93
N LEU A 337 4.18 24.70 -0.28
CA LEU A 337 4.98 25.18 -1.41
C LEU A 337 5.12 26.71 -1.48
N LYS A 338 4.58 27.44 -0.50
CA LYS A 338 4.64 28.91 -0.39
C LYS A 338 5.44 29.43 0.82
N GLN A 339 6.21 28.56 1.46
CA GLN A 339 7.27 28.94 2.42
C GLN A 339 8.57 28.36 1.89
#